data_AF-A0A0S8H546-F1
#
_entry.id   AF-A0A0S8H546-F1
#
_cell.length_a   1.000
_cell.length_b   1.000
_cell.length_c   1.000
_cell.angle_alpha   90.00
_cell.angle_beta   90.00
_cell.angle_gamma   90.00
#
_symmetry.space_group_name_H-M   'P 1'
#
loop_
_entity.id
_entity.type
_entity.pdbx_description
1 polymer ?
#
loop_
_entity_poly.entity_id
_entity_poly.type
_entity_poly.pdbx_seq_one_letter_code
_entity_poly.pdbx_strand_id
1 'polypeptide(L)'
;MVKASTRCPFACGNSGAAAVRPRRRAGSLLVCGLLALAMAAGCLDAHKPAATEGLVQLTAGTPAEAPAWARAELEMFAAYREAFQAFLARGVQAETGFLIVPVTNWGTADDIAEGIAVWDRYLFLVGDEAVRKAYVSSWKGIYTQLGKVGHGFRRGYYMGGYDAEHAGELLQQLWGAIELAPQDAELHEQNRIMADHFLAAQDEKTGLFKSLWLNNAGGSKMPGHWGRCSTHDFVYLNTWFHAWVHTGQEKYRRAILRFGEAWNRIAARNGGVLPCIVRTDGSIPQQWWGEPFGYDEWGIPGVAQRGWHSWATMSVLLTGGRTDHLSGLASTVRELFKHGENGQPASVFDGKTWRTGDRLAQRRAYQITHILERMYDLTWSDESAGWVKAAGSDYGKALYFGGVTDQAAVDRFQAGARQARRRLERTRSWARQPTTGDELKRYSPGYGTGYAGFPFVDGNYWSAGYDNGRTGGVVNAPIRYFRPDGSPGLPEGVAALVRSVTADAVKLELYNAGPQAARLILTGGHYGQHRIEDISGRKVGDRRAGLELPPGALARLTVRLKRWAYRPTHTPAAGREGSGLTATAPA
;
A
#
# COMPACT_ATOMS: atom_id res chain seq x y z
N MET A 1 -36.02 -47.93 37.07
CA MET A 1 -36.65 -47.35 38.29
C MET A 1 -35.50 -46.74 39.08
N VAL A 2 -35.37 -45.44 39.37
CA VAL A 2 -36.31 -44.45 39.94
C VAL A 2 -35.93 -43.01 39.48
N LYS A 3 -36.97 -42.16 39.44
CA LYS A 3 -37.16 -40.70 39.19
C LYS A 3 -36.06 -39.76 39.79
N ALA A 4 -35.61 -38.65 39.18
CA ALA A 4 -36.23 -37.38 38.69
C ALA A 4 -36.42 -36.27 39.76
N SER A 5 -35.82 -35.08 39.55
CA SER A 5 -36.34 -33.70 39.83
C SER A 5 -35.22 -32.64 39.57
N THR A 6 -35.31 -31.73 38.58
CA THR A 6 -35.83 -30.32 38.60
C THR A 6 -35.26 -29.42 39.72
N ARG A 7 -34.93 -28.12 39.58
CA ARG A 7 -35.07 -27.06 38.57
C ARG A 7 -34.22 -25.85 39.03
N CYS A 8 -33.93 -24.92 38.11
CA CYS A 8 -33.49 -23.52 38.32
C CYS A 8 -34.46 -22.74 39.26
N PRO A 9 -34.07 -21.65 39.95
CA PRO A 9 -34.18 -20.29 39.35
C PRO A 9 -33.24 -19.22 39.96
N PHE A 10 -33.13 -18.01 39.36
CA PHE A 10 -33.17 -16.74 40.12
C PHE A 10 -33.40 -15.53 39.20
N ALA A 11 -34.38 -14.70 39.58
CA ALA A 11 -34.68 -13.37 39.04
C ALA A 11 -34.92 -12.39 40.20
N CYS A 12 -34.52 -11.12 39.98
CA CYS A 12 -34.98 -9.83 40.54
C CYS A 12 -35.34 -9.65 42.04
N GLY A 13 -34.78 -8.57 42.65
CA GLY A 13 -35.61 -7.54 43.32
C GLY A 13 -35.40 -7.21 44.82
N ASN A 14 -34.72 -6.08 45.07
CA ASN A 14 -34.98 -5.00 46.05
C ASN A 14 -34.95 -5.11 47.60
N SER A 15 -34.37 -4.04 48.18
CA SER A 15 -34.72 -3.25 49.38
C SER A 15 -33.93 -3.43 50.71
N GLY A 16 -33.56 -2.27 51.31
CA GLY A 16 -33.07 -2.13 52.70
C GLY A 16 -32.22 -0.87 52.94
N ALA A 17 -32.69 0.05 53.80
CA ALA A 17 -32.19 1.43 54.00
C ALA A 17 -31.44 1.63 55.35
N ALA A 18 -30.64 2.72 55.50
CA ALA A 18 -30.75 3.76 56.55
C ALA A 18 -29.52 4.71 56.71
N ALA A 19 -29.83 6.02 56.66
CA ALA A 19 -29.36 7.20 57.44
C ALA A 19 -27.86 7.54 57.66
N VAL A 20 -27.47 8.81 57.35
CA VAL A 20 -27.05 9.90 58.29
C VAL A 20 -27.06 11.26 57.56
N ARG A 21 -27.43 12.36 58.26
CA ARG A 21 -27.64 13.75 57.81
C ARG A 21 -26.55 14.72 58.40
N PRO A 22 -26.53 16.05 58.15
CA PRO A 22 -25.36 16.76 57.57
C PRO A 22 -24.79 17.91 58.44
N ARG A 23 -23.75 18.63 57.94
CA ARG A 23 -23.41 20.00 58.40
C ARG A 23 -23.07 20.95 57.23
N ARG A 24 -23.68 22.13 57.28
CA ARG A 24 -23.51 23.32 56.42
C ARG A 24 -22.54 24.33 57.05
N ARG A 25 -21.86 25.14 56.21
CA ARG A 25 -21.56 26.59 56.32
C ARG A 25 -21.30 27.08 54.87
N ALA A 26 -22.07 27.96 54.20
CA ALA A 26 -22.28 29.42 54.35
C ALA A 26 -20.94 30.19 54.49
N GLY A 27 -20.54 31.19 53.69
CA GLY A 27 -21.07 31.94 52.54
C GLY A 27 -20.18 33.18 52.34
N SER A 28 -20.13 33.78 51.13
CA SER A 28 -19.89 35.23 50.91
C SER A 28 -19.95 35.60 49.42
N LEU A 29 -20.61 36.73 49.13
CA LEU A 29 -20.99 37.34 47.86
C LEU A 29 -20.05 38.48 47.44
N LEU A 30 -19.95 38.76 46.12
CA LEU A 30 -19.77 40.07 45.44
C LEU A 30 -19.56 39.75 43.93
N VAL A 31 -20.45 39.95 42.95
CA VAL A 31 -21.22 41.10 42.40
C VAL A 31 -20.39 42.15 41.64
N CYS A 32 -20.68 42.20 40.32
CA CYS A 32 -20.57 43.28 39.31
C CYS A 32 -19.23 43.56 38.61
N GLY A 33 -19.29 43.54 37.25
CA GLY A 33 -18.27 44.12 36.38
C GLY A 33 -18.39 43.70 34.90
N LEU A 34 -19.40 44.22 34.20
CA LEU A 34 -19.46 44.26 32.73
C LEU A 34 -18.20 44.93 32.17
N LEU A 35 -17.49 44.27 31.26
CA LEU A 35 -16.65 44.93 30.25
C LEU A 35 -16.48 43.99 29.06
N ALA A 36 -17.38 44.17 28.09
CA ALA A 36 -17.15 43.77 26.71
C ALA A 36 -16.05 44.68 26.15
N LEU A 37 -14.91 44.10 25.79
CA LEU A 37 -13.99 44.71 24.82
C LEU A 37 -13.66 43.67 23.75
N ALA A 38 -14.02 44.04 22.52
CA ALA A 38 -13.67 43.34 21.31
C ALA A 38 -12.14 43.21 21.18
N MET A 39 -11.67 41.98 21.01
CA MET A 39 -10.42 41.70 20.31
C MET A 39 -10.71 40.65 19.24
N ALA A 40 -11.26 41.15 18.12
CA ALA A 40 -10.94 40.58 16.82
C ALA A 40 -9.44 40.85 16.59
N ALA A 41 -8.60 39.86 16.86
CA ALA A 41 -7.21 39.85 16.43
C ALA A 41 -7.02 38.57 15.62
N GLY A 42 -6.78 38.76 14.32
CA GLY A 42 -6.79 37.72 13.32
C GLY A 42 -5.90 36.54 13.68
N CYS A 43 -6.49 35.35 13.57
CA CYS A 43 -5.70 34.21 13.14
C CYS A 43 -5.08 34.60 11.79
N LEU A 44 -3.76 34.82 11.81
CA LEU A 44 -2.97 34.74 10.60
C LEU A 44 -3.25 33.36 10.01
N ASP A 45 -4.10 33.32 8.99
CA ASP A 45 -4.06 32.26 8.00
C ASP A 45 -2.62 32.24 7.48
N ALA A 46 -1.80 31.34 8.04
CA ALA A 46 -0.58 30.94 7.38
C ALA A 46 -1.02 30.46 6.00
N HIS A 47 -0.84 31.32 5.00
CA HIS A 47 -1.17 31.04 3.61
C HIS A 47 -0.47 29.73 3.26
N LYS A 48 -1.21 28.63 3.25
CA LYS A 48 -0.66 27.36 2.82
C LYS A 48 -0.32 27.57 1.34
N PRO A 49 0.96 27.48 0.95
CA PRO A 49 1.35 27.80 -0.41
C PRO A 49 0.55 26.95 -1.38
N ALA A 50 0.04 27.58 -2.44
CA ALA A 50 -0.79 26.88 -3.41
C ALA A 50 0.00 25.70 -3.98
N ALA A 51 -0.66 24.58 -4.30
CA ALA A 51 0.05 23.40 -4.81
C ALA A 51 0.84 23.70 -6.10
N THR A 52 0.42 24.72 -6.86
CA THR A 52 1.08 25.19 -8.08
C THR A 52 2.18 26.24 -7.87
N GLU A 53 2.37 26.71 -6.63
CA GLU A 53 3.32 27.77 -6.32
C GLU A 53 4.78 27.32 -6.52
N GLY A 54 5.56 28.16 -7.22
CA GLY A 54 6.97 27.91 -7.52
C GLY A 54 7.24 26.79 -8.54
N LEU A 55 6.20 26.21 -9.16
CA LEU A 55 6.38 25.17 -10.16
C LEU A 55 6.87 25.74 -11.49
N VAL A 56 7.78 25.02 -12.14
CA VAL A 56 8.02 25.20 -13.57
C VAL A 56 6.77 24.76 -14.31
N GLN A 57 6.13 25.70 -15.02
CA GLN A 57 4.91 25.48 -15.80
C GLN A 57 5.24 25.25 -17.27
N LEU A 58 4.77 24.12 -17.82
CA LEU A 58 4.96 23.77 -19.22
C LEU A 58 3.61 23.64 -19.92
N THR A 59 3.37 24.44 -20.95
CA THR A 59 2.33 24.10 -21.94
C THR A 59 2.87 23.00 -22.84
N ALA A 60 2.15 21.89 -22.92
CA ALA A 60 2.59 20.68 -23.61
C ALA A 60 1.56 20.20 -24.63
N GLY A 61 2.07 19.63 -25.72
CA GLY A 61 1.27 18.95 -26.73
C GLY A 61 0.88 19.82 -27.91
N THR A 62 0.44 19.14 -28.96
CA THR A 62 -0.04 19.73 -30.21
C THR A 62 -1.44 19.19 -30.51
N PRO A 63 -2.29 19.94 -31.23
CA PRO A 63 -3.59 19.44 -31.66
C PRO A 63 -3.43 18.08 -32.37
N ALA A 64 -4.24 17.12 -31.97
CA ALA A 64 -4.24 15.77 -32.52
C ALA A 64 -5.64 15.16 -32.46
N GLU A 65 -5.92 14.22 -33.37
CA GLU A 65 -7.05 13.33 -33.17
C GLU A 65 -6.83 12.49 -31.91
N ALA A 66 -7.89 12.22 -31.16
CA ALA A 66 -7.84 11.35 -29.99
C ALA A 66 -7.21 10.00 -30.35
N PRO A 67 -6.09 9.61 -29.72
CA PRO A 67 -5.54 8.28 -29.92
C PRO A 67 -6.50 7.20 -29.44
N ALA A 68 -6.46 6.02 -30.07
CA ALA A 68 -7.31 4.90 -29.69
C ALA A 68 -7.09 4.47 -28.22
N TRP A 69 -5.84 4.48 -27.76
CA TRP A 69 -5.50 4.16 -26.38
C TRP A 69 -6.09 5.18 -25.39
N ALA A 70 -6.12 6.46 -25.74
CA ALA A 70 -6.65 7.52 -24.87
C ALA A 70 -8.15 7.37 -24.69
N ARG A 71 -8.88 7.06 -25.78
CA ARG A 71 -10.32 6.73 -25.69
C ARG A 71 -10.56 5.50 -24.82
N ALA A 72 -9.77 4.44 -24.99
CA ALA A 72 -9.91 3.20 -24.23
C ALA A 72 -9.63 3.40 -22.73
N GLU A 73 -8.65 4.22 -22.37
CA GLU A 73 -8.35 4.55 -20.97
C GLU A 73 -9.48 5.37 -20.34
N LEU A 74 -9.98 6.40 -21.02
CA LEU A 74 -11.11 7.21 -20.54
C LEU A 74 -12.37 6.34 -20.36
N GLU A 75 -12.62 5.40 -21.27
CA GLU A 75 -13.69 4.41 -21.15
C GLU A 75 -13.49 3.49 -19.94
N MET A 76 -12.25 3.04 -19.68
CA MET A 76 -11.90 2.27 -18.49
C MET A 76 -12.17 3.06 -17.20
N PHE A 77 -11.72 4.31 -17.11
CA PHE A 77 -11.98 5.16 -15.94
C PHE A 77 -13.47 5.42 -15.74
N ALA A 78 -14.22 5.70 -16.81
CA ALA A 78 -15.67 5.86 -16.74
C ALA A 78 -16.37 4.60 -16.23
N ALA A 79 -15.99 3.42 -16.73
CA ALA A 79 -16.55 2.14 -16.28
C ALA A 79 -16.24 1.86 -14.81
N TYR A 80 -15.03 2.16 -14.32
CA TYR A 80 -14.71 2.04 -12.90
C TYR A 80 -15.50 3.04 -12.05
N ARG A 81 -15.63 4.30 -12.48
CA ARG A 81 -16.43 5.30 -11.77
C ARG A 81 -17.88 4.85 -11.62
N GLU A 82 -18.50 4.32 -12.66
CA GLU A 82 -19.85 3.77 -12.62
C GLU A 82 -19.96 2.55 -11.67
N ALA A 83 -18.99 1.62 -11.74
CA ALA A 83 -18.93 0.47 -10.84
C ALA A 83 -18.80 0.89 -9.37
N PHE A 84 -17.97 1.89 -9.09
CA PHE A 84 -17.81 2.47 -7.76
C PHE A 84 -19.08 3.15 -7.27
N GLN A 85 -19.71 4.00 -8.09
CA GLN A 85 -20.96 4.66 -7.74
C GLN A 85 -22.07 3.64 -7.39
N ALA A 86 -22.22 2.60 -8.21
CA ALA A 86 -23.17 1.52 -7.93
C ALA A 86 -22.84 0.75 -6.64
N PHE A 87 -21.55 0.52 -6.37
CA PHE A 87 -21.11 -0.14 -5.14
C PHE A 87 -21.37 0.73 -3.91
N LEU A 88 -20.98 2.01 -3.93
CA LEU A 88 -21.19 2.93 -2.81
C LEU A 88 -22.67 3.07 -2.46
N ALA A 89 -23.55 3.19 -3.46
CA ALA A 89 -24.99 3.36 -3.26
C ALA A 89 -25.68 2.18 -2.52
N ARG A 90 -25.03 1.00 -2.49
CA ARG A 90 -25.59 -0.22 -1.90
C ARG A 90 -24.74 -0.78 -0.75
N GLY A 91 -23.43 -0.57 -0.84
CA GLY A 91 -22.39 -1.15 0.01
C GLY A 91 -21.89 -0.24 1.12
N VAL A 92 -22.29 1.03 1.13
CA VAL A 92 -21.90 2.02 2.14
C VAL A 92 -23.13 2.60 2.84
N GLN A 93 -23.09 2.66 4.16
CA GLN A 93 -24.10 3.28 5.02
C GLN A 93 -24.09 4.80 4.83
N ALA A 94 -25.26 5.39 4.61
CA ALA A 94 -25.37 6.83 4.34
C ALA A 94 -24.97 7.69 5.55
N GLU A 95 -25.25 7.22 6.75
CA GLU A 95 -25.07 7.97 8.00
C GLU A 95 -23.60 8.01 8.44
N THR A 96 -22.89 6.90 8.27
CA THR A 96 -21.53 6.71 8.80
C THR A 96 -20.46 6.75 7.72
N GLY A 97 -20.83 6.58 6.44
CA GLY A 97 -19.87 6.35 5.35
C GLY A 97 -19.11 5.03 5.48
N PHE A 98 -19.56 4.15 6.37
CA PHE A 98 -18.97 2.85 6.66
C PHE A 98 -19.55 1.77 5.76
N LEU A 99 -18.81 0.69 5.49
CA LEU A 99 -19.36 -0.44 4.73
C LEU A 99 -20.53 -1.09 5.49
N ILE A 100 -21.53 -1.58 4.76
CA ILE A 100 -22.79 -2.09 5.35
C ILE A 100 -22.61 -3.37 6.16
N VAL A 101 -21.52 -4.11 5.94
CA VAL A 101 -21.28 -5.40 6.59
C VAL A 101 -20.82 -5.20 8.03
N PRO A 102 -21.34 -6.01 8.97
CA PRO A 102 -20.91 -5.94 10.36
C PRO A 102 -19.45 -6.37 10.48
N VAL A 103 -18.68 -5.60 11.24
CA VAL A 103 -17.30 -5.97 11.57
C VAL A 103 -17.35 -6.99 12.70
N THR A 104 -16.85 -8.19 12.43
CA THR A 104 -16.70 -9.25 13.44
C THR A 104 -15.27 -9.76 13.47
N ASN A 105 -14.87 -10.37 14.57
CA ASN A 105 -13.54 -10.92 14.78
C ASN A 105 -13.40 -12.40 14.31
N TRP A 106 -14.20 -12.82 13.33
CA TRP A 106 -14.20 -14.18 12.76
C TRP A 106 -13.91 -14.14 11.25
N GLY A 107 -12.83 -13.47 10.83
CA GLY A 107 -12.43 -13.39 9.42
C GLY A 107 -13.20 -12.38 8.57
N THR A 108 -14.08 -11.56 9.15
CA THR A 108 -14.88 -10.60 8.38
C THR A 108 -14.13 -9.31 8.07
N ALA A 109 -13.30 -8.82 8.99
CA ALA A 109 -12.66 -7.52 8.86
C ALA A 109 -11.55 -7.52 7.80
N ASP A 110 -10.72 -8.55 7.81
CA ASP A 110 -9.66 -8.81 6.84
C ASP A 110 -10.25 -9.00 5.44
N ASP A 111 -11.32 -9.78 5.29
CA ASP A 111 -12.05 -9.89 4.02
C ASP A 111 -12.59 -8.56 3.49
N ILE A 112 -13.09 -7.69 4.38
CA ILE A 112 -13.54 -6.35 4.03
C ILE A 112 -12.35 -5.55 3.49
N ALA A 113 -11.25 -5.50 4.24
CA ALA A 113 -10.06 -4.76 3.83
C ALA A 113 -9.47 -5.34 2.54
N GLU A 114 -9.35 -6.67 2.38
CA GLU A 114 -8.92 -7.34 1.15
C GLU A 114 -9.80 -6.91 -0.03
N GLY A 115 -11.12 -6.84 0.22
CA GLY A 115 -12.13 -6.40 -0.75
C GLY A 115 -11.90 -4.99 -1.26
N ILE A 116 -11.39 -4.07 -0.45
CA ILE A 116 -11.26 -2.65 -0.82
C ILE A 116 -9.83 -2.14 -0.86
N ALA A 117 -8.83 -2.90 -0.42
CA ALA A 117 -7.45 -2.44 -0.19
C ALA A 117 -6.86 -1.76 -1.42
N VAL A 118 -7.20 -2.25 -2.62
CA VAL A 118 -6.70 -1.76 -3.91
C VAL A 118 -7.43 -0.52 -4.45
N TRP A 119 -8.47 -0.04 -3.77
CA TRP A 119 -9.18 1.19 -4.16
C TRP A 119 -8.25 2.41 -4.18
N ASP A 120 -7.18 2.37 -3.38
CA ASP A 120 -6.11 3.36 -3.38
C ASP A 120 -5.57 3.62 -4.81
N ARG A 121 -5.41 2.59 -5.64
CA ARG A 121 -4.96 2.72 -7.03
C ARG A 121 -5.92 3.49 -7.91
N TYR A 122 -7.21 3.21 -7.79
CA TYR A 122 -8.24 4.01 -8.44
C TYR A 122 -8.16 5.46 -7.99
N LEU A 123 -8.03 5.69 -6.68
CA LEU A 123 -8.00 7.03 -6.11
C LEU A 123 -6.72 7.81 -6.46
N PHE A 124 -5.57 7.15 -6.60
CA PHE A 124 -4.31 7.80 -6.96
C PHE A 124 -4.26 8.26 -8.42
N LEU A 125 -4.91 7.54 -9.34
CA LEU A 125 -4.85 7.84 -10.78
C LEU A 125 -6.10 8.55 -11.30
N VAL A 126 -7.28 8.20 -10.77
CA VAL A 126 -8.54 8.79 -11.21
C VAL A 126 -9.02 9.87 -10.26
N GLY A 127 -8.91 9.68 -8.95
CA GLY A 127 -9.41 10.61 -7.94
C GLY A 127 -10.94 10.67 -7.89
N ASP A 128 -11.51 10.34 -6.73
CA ASP A 128 -12.96 10.36 -6.49
C ASP A 128 -13.23 10.59 -5.01
N GLU A 129 -13.78 11.74 -4.67
CA GLU A 129 -13.94 12.15 -3.27
C GLU A 129 -14.95 11.28 -2.51
N ALA A 130 -15.99 10.77 -3.18
CA ALA A 130 -16.97 9.89 -2.54
C ALA A 130 -16.33 8.54 -2.21
N VAL A 131 -15.58 7.96 -3.15
CA VAL A 131 -14.83 6.72 -2.92
C VAL A 131 -13.74 6.92 -1.86
N ARG A 132 -13.03 8.06 -1.88
CA ARG A 132 -11.99 8.39 -0.88
C ARG A 132 -12.58 8.47 0.53
N LYS A 133 -13.69 9.17 0.71
CA LYS A 133 -14.40 9.25 2.00
C LYS A 133 -14.81 7.87 2.49
N ALA A 134 -15.44 7.06 1.63
CA ALA A 134 -15.83 5.70 1.97
C ALA A 134 -14.62 4.83 2.36
N TYR A 135 -13.51 4.92 1.61
CA TYR A 135 -12.29 4.16 1.89
C TYR A 135 -11.68 4.51 3.26
N VAL A 136 -11.56 5.80 3.58
CA VAL A 136 -11.02 6.28 4.87
C VAL A 136 -11.98 5.95 6.02
N SER A 137 -13.27 6.21 5.86
CA SER A 137 -14.29 5.90 6.88
C SER A 137 -14.40 4.41 7.14
N SER A 138 -14.22 3.57 6.12
CA SER A 138 -14.19 2.11 6.26
C SER A 138 -13.06 1.66 7.18
N TRP A 139 -11.86 2.23 7.03
CA TRP A 139 -10.74 1.89 7.92
C TRP A 139 -11.05 2.31 9.37
N LYS A 140 -11.49 3.56 9.57
CA LYS A 140 -11.83 4.08 10.90
C LYS A 140 -12.94 3.27 11.58
N GLY A 141 -13.93 2.85 10.80
CA GLY A 141 -15.00 1.98 11.26
C GLY A 141 -14.49 0.60 11.66
N ILE A 142 -13.68 -0.06 10.82
CA ILE A 142 -13.05 -1.36 11.15
C ILE A 142 -12.24 -1.23 12.44
N TYR A 143 -11.34 -0.25 12.52
CA TYR A 143 -10.49 -0.02 13.69
C TYR A 143 -11.33 0.17 14.97
N THR A 144 -12.36 1.01 14.90
CA THR A 144 -13.24 1.31 16.05
C THR A 144 -14.07 0.10 16.47
N GLN A 145 -14.66 -0.62 15.52
CA GLN A 145 -15.51 -1.77 15.82
C GLN A 145 -14.69 -2.93 16.37
N LEU A 146 -13.53 -3.24 15.76
CA LEU A 146 -12.62 -4.26 16.27
C LEU A 146 -12.14 -3.95 17.70
N GLY A 147 -11.90 -2.67 18.00
CA GLY A 147 -11.56 -2.23 19.36
C GLY A 147 -12.63 -2.52 20.41
N LYS A 148 -13.92 -2.65 20.02
CA LYS A 148 -15.04 -2.91 20.94
C LYS A 148 -15.30 -4.39 21.20
N VAL A 149 -15.01 -5.27 20.23
CA VAL A 149 -15.39 -6.69 20.33
C VAL A 149 -14.52 -7.49 21.31
N GLY A 150 -13.43 -6.92 21.86
CA GLY A 150 -12.73 -7.49 23.03
C GLY A 150 -11.98 -8.82 22.82
N HIS A 151 -11.91 -9.35 21.60
CA HIS A 151 -11.42 -10.69 21.29
C HIS A 151 -10.01 -10.76 20.68
N GLY A 152 -9.11 -9.83 21.04
CA GLY A 152 -7.69 -9.90 20.68
C GLY A 152 -7.19 -8.75 19.80
N PHE A 153 -8.06 -7.94 19.19
CA PHE A 153 -7.64 -6.69 18.55
C PHE A 153 -7.27 -5.63 19.61
N ARG A 154 -5.99 -5.26 19.69
CA ARG A 154 -5.51 -4.19 20.57
C ARG A 154 -4.40 -3.42 19.88
N ARG A 155 -4.29 -2.12 20.19
CA ARG A 155 -3.25 -1.25 19.63
C ARG A 155 -3.25 -1.23 18.09
N GLY A 156 -4.40 -1.45 17.45
CA GLY A 156 -4.56 -1.39 15.99
C GLY A 156 -4.31 -2.68 15.21
N TYR A 157 -4.02 -3.80 15.88
CA TYR A 157 -3.82 -5.09 15.21
C TYR A 157 -4.32 -6.25 16.09
N TYR A 158 -4.44 -7.46 15.51
CA TYR A 158 -4.81 -8.66 16.26
C TYR A 158 -3.61 -9.21 17.06
N MET A 159 -3.73 -9.24 18.38
CA MET A 159 -2.77 -9.88 19.29
C MET A 159 -3.07 -11.36 19.57
N GLY A 160 -4.24 -11.85 19.14
CA GLY A 160 -4.74 -13.21 19.37
C GLY A 160 -6.09 -13.44 18.66
N GLY A 161 -6.43 -14.68 18.31
CA GLY A 161 -7.71 -15.05 17.68
C GLY A 161 -7.57 -15.93 16.43
N TYR A 162 -8.70 -16.43 15.90
CA TYR A 162 -8.78 -17.01 14.55
C TYR A 162 -8.50 -15.90 13.52
N ASP A 163 -7.77 -16.19 12.44
CA ASP A 163 -7.44 -15.23 11.36
C ASP A 163 -6.52 -14.05 11.71
N ALA A 164 -5.86 -14.05 12.86
CA ALA A 164 -4.92 -12.99 13.23
C ALA A 164 -3.74 -12.84 12.24
N GLU A 165 -3.46 -13.85 11.43
CA GLU A 165 -2.48 -13.85 10.34
C GLU A 165 -2.86 -12.94 9.15
N HIS A 166 -4.15 -12.68 8.92
CA HIS A 166 -4.60 -11.71 7.92
C HIS A 166 -4.66 -10.28 8.49
N ALA A 167 -4.23 -10.07 9.75
CA ALA A 167 -4.11 -8.73 10.36
C ALA A 167 -3.23 -7.78 9.54
N GLY A 168 -2.17 -8.29 8.92
CA GLY A 168 -1.29 -7.48 8.06
C GLY A 168 -1.98 -7.01 6.78
N GLU A 169 -3.04 -7.71 6.34
CA GLU A 169 -3.85 -7.35 5.17
C GLU A 169 -4.78 -6.16 5.46
N LEU A 170 -5.26 -6.05 6.70
CA LEU A 170 -6.01 -4.86 7.17
C LEU A 170 -5.18 -3.57 7.07
N LEU A 171 -3.91 -3.61 7.46
CA LEU A 171 -3.07 -2.41 7.62
C LEU A 171 -2.75 -1.69 6.30
N GLN A 172 -2.97 -2.37 5.18
CA GLN A 172 -2.75 -1.85 3.84
C GLN A 172 -3.73 -0.71 3.55
N GLN A 173 -4.97 -0.92 3.98
CA GLN A 173 -5.99 0.10 3.90
C GLN A 173 -5.62 1.34 4.73
N LEU A 174 -5.03 1.16 5.91
CA LEU A 174 -4.53 2.28 6.72
C LEU A 174 -3.48 3.09 5.97
N TRP A 175 -2.49 2.43 5.36
CA TRP A 175 -1.41 3.13 4.66
C TRP A 175 -1.91 3.84 3.40
N GLY A 176 -2.80 3.21 2.64
CA GLY A 176 -3.53 3.89 1.56
C GLY A 176 -4.33 5.08 2.07
N ALA A 177 -5.02 4.94 3.22
CA ALA A 177 -5.80 6.02 3.83
C ALA A 177 -4.89 7.18 4.29
N ILE A 178 -3.71 6.89 4.86
CA ILE A 178 -2.70 7.90 5.22
C ILE A 178 -2.25 8.67 3.97
N GLU A 179 -2.00 7.99 2.86
CA GLU A 179 -1.56 8.64 1.63
C GLU A 179 -2.66 9.45 0.93
N LEU A 180 -3.93 9.09 1.14
CA LEU A 180 -5.11 9.77 0.58
C LEU A 180 -5.67 10.87 1.51
N ALA A 181 -5.31 10.84 2.79
CA ALA A 181 -5.69 11.81 3.80
C ALA A 181 -4.49 12.13 4.71
N PRO A 182 -3.38 12.66 4.16
CA PRO A 182 -2.14 12.87 4.92
C PRO A 182 -2.25 13.87 6.08
N GLN A 183 -3.30 14.69 6.09
CA GLN A 183 -3.65 15.63 7.16
C GLN A 183 -4.44 14.99 8.32
N ASP A 184 -4.89 13.74 8.18
CA ASP A 184 -5.73 13.08 9.17
C ASP A 184 -4.87 12.56 10.34
N ALA A 185 -4.83 13.33 11.42
CA ALA A 185 -4.03 13.02 12.60
C ALA A 185 -4.43 11.69 13.27
N GLU A 186 -5.69 11.26 13.13
CA GLU A 186 -6.17 10.01 13.71
C GLU A 186 -5.51 8.80 13.03
N LEU A 187 -5.39 8.82 11.70
CA LEU A 187 -4.74 7.75 10.94
C LEU A 187 -3.25 7.63 11.31
N HIS A 188 -2.57 8.77 11.41
CA HIS A 188 -1.16 8.80 11.81
C HIS A 188 -0.96 8.30 13.24
N GLU A 189 -1.83 8.68 14.17
CA GLU A 189 -1.78 8.20 15.55
C GLU A 189 -2.01 6.69 15.64
N GLN A 190 -3.00 6.17 14.91
CA GLN A 190 -3.25 4.72 14.83
C GLN A 190 -2.03 3.97 14.28
N ASN A 191 -1.39 4.48 13.22
CA ASN A 191 -0.15 3.89 12.69
C ASN A 191 1.02 4.01 13.68
N ARG A 192 1.16 5.15 14.38
CA ARG A 192 2.22 5.37 15.38
C ARG A 192 2.12 4.37 16.54
N ILE A 193 0.91 4.13 17.05
CA ILE A 193 0.66 3.14 18.11
C ILE A 193 1.16 1.76 17.70
N MET A 194 0.87 1.34 16.47
CA MET A 194 1.37 0.07 15.91
C MET A 194 2.87 0.09 15.68
N ALA A 195 3.40 1.16 15.10
CA ALA A 195 4.83 1.32 14.83
C ALA A 195 5.66 1.21 16.12
N ASP A 196 5.24 1.88 17.19
CA ASP A 196 5.89 1.80 18.51
C ASP A 196 5.73 0.42 19.15
N HIS A 197 4.58 -0.23 18.99
CA HIS A 197 4.38 -1.60 19.46
C HIS A 197 5.35 -2.58 18.76
N PHE A 198 5.40 -2.55 17.43
CA PHE A 198 6.28 -3.42 16.65
C PHE A 198 7.75 -3.10 16.90
N LEU A 199 8.10 -1.83 17.13
CA LEU A 199 9.46 -1.44 17.51
C LEU A 199 9.89 -2.11 18.82
N ALA A 200 9.02 -2.17 19.82
CA ALA A 200 9.29 -2.86 21.08
C ALA A 200 9.43 -4.39 20.92
N ALA A 201 8.86 -4.95 19.86
CA ALA A 201 9.00 -6.37 19.51
C ALA A 201 10.29 -6.68 18.74
N GLN A 202 11.00 -5.68 18.20
CA GLN A 202 12.27 -5.91 17.53
C GLN A 202 13.34 -6.29 18.58
N ASP A 203 14.01 -7.42 18.38
CA ASP A 203 15.10 -7.85 19.22
C ASP A 203 16.32 -6.94 19.02
N GLU A 204 16.88 -6.46 20.14
CA GLU A 204 18.00 -5.53 20.13
C GLU A 204 19.30 -6.20 19.65
N LYS A 205 19.49 -7.48 19.95
CA LYS A 205 20.70 -8.20 19.59
C LYS A 205 20.68 -8.64 18.13
N THR A 206 19.58 -9.23 17.68
CA THR A 206 19.51 -9.84 16.34
C THR A 206 18.95 -8.89 15.28
N GLY A 207 18.11 -7.92 15.67
CA GLY A 207 17.36 -7.06 14.74
C GLY A 207 16.10 -7.70 14.16
N LEU A 208 15.80 -8.95 14.53
CA LEU A 208 14.61 -9.69 14.10
C LEU A 208 13.42 -9.38 15.00
N PHE A 209 12.20 -9.68 14.53
CA PHE A 209 11.03 -9.60 15.39
C PHE A 209 11.02 -10.77 16.40
N LYS A 210 10.67 -10.46 17.65
CA LYS A 210 10.09 -11.45 18.57
C LYS A 210 8.70 -11.78 18.03
N SER A 211 8.45 -13.04 17.67
CA SER A 211 7.23 -13.52 16.99
C SER A 211 5.98 -12.70 17.32
N LEU A 212 5.47 -12.00 16.30
CA LEU A 212 4.26 -11.18 16.39
C LEU A 212 2.97 -11.97 16.13
N TRP A 213 3.12 -13.18 15.58
CA TRP A 213 2.05 -14.16 15.41
C TRP A 213 1.48 -14.56 16.78
N LEU A 214 0.27 -14.08 17.11
CA LEU A 214 -0.52 -14.45 18.30
C LEU A 214 0.21 -14.23 19.65
N ASN A 215 0.71 -13.01 19.91
CA ASN A 215 1.29 -12.66 21.20
C ASN A 215 0.22 -12.45 22.29
N ASN A 216 -0.37 -13.55 22.76
CA ASN A 216 -0.91 -13.62 24.12
C ASN A 216 0.27 -13.78 25.09
N ALA A 217 0.62 -12.70 25.80
CA ALA A 217 1.32 -12.75 27.07
C ALA A 217 2.80 -13.23 27.11
N GLY A 218 3.67 -12.65 26.28
CA GLY A 218 5.10 -12.65 26.61
C GLY A 218 5.89 -13.80 26.00
N GLY A 219 5.80 -13.93 24.68
CA GLY A 219 6.58 -14.89 23.92
C GLY A 219 6.08 -16.32 24.14
N SER A 220 5.72 -16.98 23.05
CA SER A 220 5.71 -18.43 23.08
C SER A 220 7.08 -18.92 23.57
N LYS A 221 7.10 -19.76 24.60
CA LYS A 221 8.29 -20.55 25.00
C LYS A 221 8.64 -21.62 23.97
N MET A 222 7.89 -21.73 22.87
CA MET A 222 8.16 -22.67 21.78
C MET A 222 9.12 -22.04 20.76
N PRO A 223 10.09 -22.80 20.22
CA PRO A 223 11.01 -22.28 19.21
C PRO A 223 10.29 -21.98 17.89
N GLY A 224 10.34 -20.72 17.44
CA GLY A 224 9.78 -20.31 16.14
C GLY A 224 8.25 -20.23 16.13
N HIS A 225 7.71 -19.71 15.02
CA HIS A 225 6.29 -19.45 14.77
C HIS A 225 5.43 -20.74 14.69
N TRP A 226 5.52 -21.68 15.63
CA TRP A 226 4.94 -23.03 15.47
C TRP A 226 5.40 -23.74 14.17
N GLY A 227 6.59 -23.40 13.65
CA GLY A 227 7.05 -23.86 12.34
C GLY A 227 6.49 -23.08 11.13
N ARG A 228 5.96 -21.88 11.32
CA ARG A 228 5.42 -21.03 10.23
C ARG A 228 6.40 -19.95 9.77
N CYS A 229 6.14 -19.38 8.60
CA CYS A 229 7.06 -18.49 7.89
C CYS A 229 7.23 -17.11 8.55
N SER A 230 8.45 -16.79 8.95
CA SER A 230 8.91 -15.52 9.54
C SER A 230 8.91 -14.34 8.57
N THR A 231 8.85 -14.58 7.27
CA THR A 231 8.85 -13.50 6.27
C THR A 231 7.53 -12.73 6.22
N HIS A 232 6.48 -13.20 6.88
CA HIS A 232 5.25 -12.42 7.03
C HIS A 232 5.50 -11.13 7.83
N ASP A 233 6.46 -11.14 8.76
CA ASP A 233 6.75 -9.98 9.62
C ASP A 233 7.21 -8.74 8.83
N PHE A 234 7.67 -8.92 7.59
CA PHE A 234 8.07 -7.83 6.69
C PHE A 234 6.94 -6.85 6.41
N VAL A 235 5.68 -7.28 6.49
CA VAL A 235 4.51 -6.41 6.28
C VAL A 235 4.47 -5.28 7.32
N TYR A 236 4.91 -5.56 8.55
CA TYR A 236 4.88 -4.59 9.65
C TYR A 236 5.93 -3.49 9.51
N LEU A 237 6.95 -3.68 8.66
CA LEU A 237 7.93 -2.64 8.34
C LEU A 237 7.27 -1.40 7.73
N ASN A 238 6.14 -1.56 7.04
CA ASN A 238 5.38 -0.44 6.50
C ASN A 238 4.89 0.50 7.62
N THR A 239 4.56 0.00 8.83
CA THR A 239 4.18 0.87 9.94
C THR A 239 5.31 1.84 10.30
N TRP A 240 6.55 1.35 10.34
CA TRP A 240 7.75 2.14 10.56
C TRP A 240 8.01 3.08 9.38
N PHE A 241 7.80 2.64 8.15
CA PHE A 241 7.99 3.50 6.98
C PHE A 241 7.04 4.69 7.00
N HIS A 242 5.74 4.46 7.15
CA HIS A 242 4.75 5.54 7.22
C HIS A 242 4.97 6.44 8.45
N ALA A 243 5.35 5.88 9.60
CA ALA A 243 5.70 6.67 10.78
C ALA A 243 6.95 7.54 10.55
N TRP A 244 7.98 7.02 9.86
CA TRP A 244 9.17 7.79 9.51
C TRP A 244 8.88 8.88 8.48
N VAL A 245 8.09 8.57 7.43
CA VAL A 245 7.69 9.55 6.41
C VAL A 245 6.93 10.71 7.06
N HIS A 246 6.03 10.41 7.99
CA HIS A 246 5.25 11.42 8.70
C HIS A 246 6.09 12.23 9.71
N THR A 247 6.89 11.57 10.55
CA THR A 247 7.44 12.19 11.77
C THR A 247 8.88 12.65 11.71
N GLY A 248 9.68 12.20 10.74
CA GLY A 248 11.11 12.46 10.81
C GLY A 248 11.93 11.46 11.65
N GLN A 249 11.28 10.70 12.57
CA GLN A 249 11.98 10.04 13.66
C GLN A 249 12.86 8.87 13.19
N GLU A 250 14.16 9.00 13.43
CA GLU A 250 15.18 8.08 12.91
C GLU A 250 15.08 6.65 13.50
N LYS A 251 14.45 6.49 14.67
CA LYS A 251 14.23 5.17 15.29
C LYS A 251 13.53 4.19 14.34
N TYR A 252 12.55 4.67 13.56
CA TYR A 252 11.79 3.84 12.63
C TYR A 252 12.62 3.45 11.40
N ARG A 253 13.36 4.40 10.82
CA ARG A 253 14.28 4.13 9.70
C ARG A 253 15.35 3.11 10.09
N ARG A 254 15.99 3.30 11.25
CA ARG A 254 17.00 2.35 11.75
C ARG A 254 16.42 0.96 11.99
N ALA A 255 15.18 0.86 12.48
CA ALA A 255 14.53 -0.41 12.71
C ALA A 255 14.36 -1.23 11.41
N ILE A 256 13.91 -0.57 10.33
CA ILE A 256 13.78 -1.20 9.00
C ILE A 256 15.14 -1.70 8.49
N LEU A 257 16.17 -0.85 8.54
CA LEU A 257 17.50 -1.20 8.04
C LEU A 257 18.15 -2.33 8.85
N ARG A 258 18.06 -2.28 10.19
CA ARG A 258 18.54 -3.36 11.07
C ARG A 258 17.87 -4.69 10.78
N PHE A 259 16.57 -4.68 10.52
CA PHE A 259 15.83 -5.88 10.15
C PHE A 259 16.34 -6.45 8.82
N GLY A 260 16.47 -5.62 7.79
CA GLY A 260 17.01 -6.03 6.49
C GLY A 260 18.44 -6.59 6.57
N GLU A 261 19.32 -5.93 7.32
CA GLU A 261 20.68 -6.42 7.56
C GLU A 261 20.71 -7.78 8.26
N ALA A 262 19.80 -8.01 9.22
CA ALA A 262 19.67 -9.31 9.86
C ALA A 262 19.31 -10.41 8.85
N TRP A 263 18.35 -10.13 7.96
CA TRP A 263 17.94 -11.05 6.89
C TRP A 263 19.02 -11.29 5.84
N ASN A 264 19.82 -10.28 5.48
CA ASN A 264 20.99 -10.47 4.62
C ASN A 264 22.01 -11.43 5.26
N ARG A 265 22.30 -11.27 6.56
CA ARG A 265 23.19 -12.20 7.29
C ARG A 265 22.60 -13.61 7.39
N ILE A 266 21.28 -13.73 7.54
CA ILE A 266 20.59 -15.02 7.57
C ILE A 266 20.72 -15.72 6.21
N ALA A 267 20.45 -15.02 5.12
CA ALA A 267 20.59 -15.59 3.77
C ALA A 267 22.02 -16.11 3.54
N ALA A 268 23.04 -15.35 3.94
CA ALA A 268 24.43 -15.77 3.83
C ALA A 268 24.73 -17.06 4.64
N ARG A 269 24.15 -17.23 5.84
CA ARG A 269 24.27 -18.47 6.63
C ARG A 269 23.43 -19.63 6.09
N ASN A 270 22.42 -19.35 5.29
CA ASN A 270 21.49 -20.33 4.71
C ASN A 270 21.82 -20.64 3.24
N GLY A 271 23.10 -20.69 2.88
CA GLY A 271 23.54 -21.03 1.52
C GLY A 271 23.16 -20.00 0.45
N GLY A 272 22.92 -18.75 0.83
CA GLY A 272 22.55 -17.67 -0.08
C GLY A 272 21.04 -17.46 -0.25
N VAL A 273 20.19 -18.24 0.42
CA VAL A 273 18.73 -18.18 0.26
C VAL A 273 18.06 -17.60 1.50
N LEU A 274 17.16 -16.63 1.33
CA LEU A 274 16.29 -16.15 2.40
C LEU A 274 15.37 -17.29 2.84
N PRO A 275 15.50 -17.80 4.08
CA PRO A 275 14.64 -18.86 4.56
C PRO A 275 13.21 -18.36 4.80
N CYS A 276 12.24 -19.27 4.80
CA CYS A 276 10.90 -18.94 5.24
C CYS A 276 10.87 -18.78 6.76
N ILE A 277 11.52 -19.70 7.50
CA ILE A 277 11.45 -19.79 8.95
C ILE A 277 12.80 -19.41 9.57
N VAL A 278 12.80 -18.46 10.51
CA VAL A 278 13.94 -18.06 11.33
C VAL A 278 13.48 -17.86 12.77
N ARG A 279 14.25 -18.32 13.74
CA ARG A 279 13.97 -18.04 15.15
C ARG A 279 14.44 -16.64 15.53
N THR A 280 13.82 -16.03 16.54
CA THR A 280 14.18 -14.68 17.02
C THR A 280 15.66 -14.53 17.40
N ASP A 281 16.28 -15.61 17.89
CA ASP A 281 17.72 -15.67 18.23
C ASP A 281 18.63 -15.74 16.98
N GLY A 282 18.06 -15.78 15.78
CA GLY A 282 18.75 -15.85 14.49
C GLY A 282 19.11 -17.27 14.06
N SER A 283 18.74 -18.30 14.83
CA SER A 283 18.95 -19.69 14.43
C SER A 283 17.98 -20.11 13.32
N ILE A 284 18.51 -20.91 12.38
CA ILE A 284 17.76 -21.43 11.24
C ILE A 284 17.42 -22.89 11.56
N PRO A 285 16.13 -23.27 11.63
CA PRO A 285 15.74 -24.66 11.88
C PRO A 285 16.12 -25.57 10.70
N GLN A 286 16.21 -26.88 10.93
CA GLN A 286 16.49 -27.85 9.87
C GLN A 286 15.47 -27.71 8.73
N GLN A 287 14.18 -27.62 9.06
CA GLN A 287 13.12 -27.26 8.12
C GLN A 287 12.92 -25.74 8.12
N TRP A 288 13.66 -25.05 7.28
CA TRP A 288 13.60 -23.59 7.12
C TRP A 288 12.69 -23.15 5.96
N TRP A 289 12.22 -24.09 5.16
CA TRP A 289 11.35 -23.90 3.99
C TRP A 289 9.91 -24.35 4.29
N GLY A 290 9.01 -24.07 3.33
CA GLY A 290 7.58 -24.37 3.46
C GLY A 290 6.81 -23.19 4.05
N GLU A 291 5.51 -23.14 3.77
CA GLU A 291 4.69 -21.95 4.00
C GLU A 291 3.43 -22.27 4.82
N PRO A 292 2.84 -21.26 5.49
CA PRO A 292 1.95 -21.50 6.62
C PRO A 292 0.54 -21.98 6.26
N PHE A 293 0.16 -22.01 4.97
CA PHE A 293 -1.22 -22.26 4.54
C PHE A 293 -1.42 -23.62 3.87
N GLY A 294 -0.43 -24.52 3.93
CA GLY A 294 -0.51 -25.78 3.19
C GLY A 294 -0.51 -25.55 1.68
N TYR A 295 0.12 -24.45 1.23
CA TYR A 295 0.55 -24.34 -0.15
C TYR A 295 1.97 -24.89 -0.36
N ASP A 296 2.35 -25.89 0.44
CA ASP A 296 3.57 -26.69 0.35
C ASP A 296 3.80 -27.31 -1.04
N GLU A 297 2.74 -27.44 -1.85
CA GLU A 297 2.81 -27.76 -3.28
C GLU A 297 3.61 -26.73 -4.11
N TRP A 298 3.80 -25.48 -3.64
CA TRP A 298 4.51 -24.41 -4.38
C TRP A 298 5.99 -24.28 -4.08
N GLY A 299 6.56 -25.04 -3.14
CA GLY A 299 7.98 -24.91 -2.74
C GLY A 299 8.41 -23.46 -2.47
N ILE A 300 9.72 -23.18 -2.47
CA ILE A 300 10.24 -21.83 -2.24
C ILE A 300 9.91 -20.92 -3.44
N PRO A 301 9.08 -19.88 -3.25
CA PRO A 301 8.27 -19.62 -2.05
C PRO A 301 6.80 -19.18 -2.29
N GLY A 302 5.88 -19.96 -1.71
CA GLY A 302 4.53 -19.55 -1.33
C GLY A 302 4.51 -18.54 -0.16
N VAL A 303 3.67 -17.51 -0.32
CA VAL A 303 3.31 -16.35 0.55
C VAL A 303 4.46 -15.48 1.09
N ALA A 304 5.65 -16.02 1.30
CA ALA A 304 6.83 -15.36 1.86
C ALA A 304 7.38 -14.19 1.03
N GLN A 305 7.04 -14.10 -0.26
CA GLN A 305 7.56 -13.09 -1.17
C GLN A 305 6.87 -11.72 -1.00
N ARG A 306 5.63 -11.71 -0.50
CA ARG A 306 4.79 -10.51 -0.31
C ARG A 306 5.53 -9.36 0.40
N GLY A 307 6.23 -9.68 1.47
CA GLY A 307 6.99 -8.73 2.27
C GLY A 307 8.36 -8.34 1.70
N TRP A 308 8.99 -9.22 0.91
CA TRP A 308 10.33 -8.98 0.36
C TRP A 308 10.34 -7.80 -0.61
N HIS A 309 9.31 -7.64 -1.45
CA HIS A 309 9.23 -6.49 -2.37
C HIS A 309 9.08 -5.17 -1.61
N SER A 310 8.22 -5.14 -0.60
CA SER A 310 7.99 -3.94 0.20
C SER A 310 9.28 -3.55 0.91
N TRP A 311 9.92 -4.50 1.59
CA TRP A 311 11.19 -4.27 2.26
C TRP A 311 12.29 -3.80 1.31
N ALA A 312 12.40 -4.42 0.13
CA ALA A 312 13.39 -4.00 -0.85
C ALA A 312 13.18 -2.54 -1.27
N THR A 313 11.93 -2.16 -1.56
CA THR A 313 11.55 -0.80 -1.92
C THR A 313 11.83 0.18 -0.79
N MET A 314 11.40 -0.14 0.44
CA MET A 314 11.67 0.67 1.63
C MET A 314 13.16 0.87 1.85
N SER A 315 13.96 -0.19 1.77
CA SER A 315 15.40 -0.13 2.02
C SER A 315 16.12 0.81 1.06
N VAL A 316 15.79 0.74 -0.23
CA VAL A 316 16.37 1.61 -1.26
C VAL A 316 15.91 3.05 -1.10
N LEU A 317 14.62 3.27 -0.81
CA LEU A 317 14.08 4.61 -0.52
C LEU A 317 14.76 5.28 0.68
N LEU A 318 14.91 4.55 1.79
CA LEU A 318 15.46 5.05 3.05
C LEU A 318 16.96 5.36 2.98
N THR A 319 17.66 4.83 1.98
CA THR A 319 19.11 4.92 1.85
C THR A 319 19.55 5.78 0.65
N GLY A 320 18.60 6.43 -0.02
CA GLY A 320 18.90 7.30 -1.16
C GLY A 320 19.37 6.52 -2.39
N GLY A 321 18.87 5.29 -2.58
CA GLY A 321 19.18 4.48 -3.77
C GLY A 321 20.22 3.39 -3.57
N ARG A 322 20.71 3.16 -2.34
CA ARG A 322 21.67 2.09 -2.08
C ARG A 322 21.01 0.72 -2.18
N THR A 323 21.66 -0.19 -2.91
CA THR A 323 21.14 -1.52 -3.21
C THR A 323 21.87 -2.64 -2.48
N ASP A 324 22.93 -2.34 -1.73
CA ASP A 324 23.68 -3.33 -0.92
C ASP A 324 22.82 -3.96 0.19
N HIS A 325 21.80 -3.23 0.64
CA HIS A 325 20.77 -3.73 1.55
C HIS A 325 19.90 -4.86 0.95
N LEU A 326 19.99 -5.12 -0.36
CA LEU A 326 19.27 -6.18 -1.05
C LEU A 326 20.10 -7.46 -1.26
N SER A 327 21.31 -7.54 -0.69
CA SER A 327 22.24 -8.65 -0.91
C SER A 327 21.63 -10.04 -0.71
N GLY A 328 20.82 -10.24 0.34
CA GLY A 328 20.15 -11.52 0.60
C GLY A 328 19.06 -11.85 -0.42
N LEU A 329 18.35 -10.84 -0.92
CA LEU A 329 17.35 -11.03 -1.99
C LEU A 329 18.02 -11.35 -3.32
N ALA A 330 19.09 -10.61 -3.66
CA ALA A 330 19.89 -10.85 -4.85
C ALA A 330 20.51 -12.25 -4.84
N SER A 331 21.10 -12.68 -3.71
CA SER A 331 21.67 -14.03 -3.59
C SER A 331 20.59 -15.11 -3.70
N THR A 332 19.39 -14.87 -3.14
CA THR A 332 18.27 -15.80 -3.27
C THR A 332 17.91 -15.99 -4.74
N VAL A 333 17.74 -14.91 -5.49
CA VAL A 333 17.45 -14.97 -6.93
C VAL A 333 18.54 -15.73 -7.70
N ARG A 334 19.82 -15.46 -7.41
CA ARG A 334 20.92 -16.19 -8.04
C ARG A 334 20.85 -17.69 -7.78
N GLU A 335 20.57 -18.11 -6.56
CA GLU A 335 20.41 -19.53 -6.22
C GLU A 335 19.20 -20.15 -6.93
N LEU A 336 18.07 -19.42 -7.07
CA LEU A 336 16.94 -19.89 -7.87
C LEU A 336 17.34 -20.15 -9.33
N PHE A 337 18.10 -19.25 -9.96
CA PHE A 337 18.56 -19.43 -11.35
C PHE A 337 19.64 -20.52 -11.49
N LYS A 338 20.55 -20.62 -10.52
CA LYS A 338 21.59 -21.66 -10.48
C LYS A 338 21.00 -23.07 -10.42
N HIS A 339 19.90 -23.23 -9.71
CA HIS A 339 19.16 -24.49 -9.61
C HIS A 339 18.01 -24.62 -10.62
N GLY A 340 17.86 -23.62 -11.48
CA GLY A 340 16.89 -23.59 -12.54
C GLY A 340 17.30 -24.43 -13.76
N GLU A 341 16.35 -24.71 -14.63
CA GLU A 341 16.54 -25.48 -15.86
C GLU A 341 16.07 -24.66 -17.06
N ASN A 342 16.72 -24.85 -18.22
CA ASN A 342 16.35 -24.17 -19.48
C ASN A 342 16.27 -22.64 -19.36
N GLY A 343 17.11 -22.04 -18.50
CA GLY A 343 17.15 -20.61 -18.25
C GLY A 343 15.97 -20.07 -17.42
N GLN A 344 15.10 -20.93 -16.88
CA GLN A 344 14.05 -20.55 -15.94
C GLN A 344 14.54 -20.71 -14.51
N PRO A 345 14.08 -19.88 -13.55
CA PRO A 345 14.41 -20.10 -12.14
C PRO A 345 13.73 -21.37 -11.61
N ALA A 346 14.40 -22.02 -10.65
CA ALA A 346 13.76 -22.99 -9.78
C ALA A 346 12.56 -22.33 -9.08
N SER A 347 11.46 -23.05 -9.01
CA SER A 347 10.22 -22.59 -8.38
C SER A 347 9.73 -23.53 -7.30
N VAL A 348 10.41 -24.66 -7.08
CA VAL A 348 10.05 -25.63 -6.06
C VAL A 348 11.29 -26.12 -5.32
N PHE A 349 11.16 -26.27 -4.00
CA PHE A 349 12.15 -26.86 -3.12
C PHE A 349 11.46 -27.78 -2.11
N ASP A 350 11.87 -29.05 -2.05
CA ASP A 350 11.26 -30.08 -1.19
C ASP A 350 12.00 -30.29 0.15
N GLY A 351 13.05 -29.51 0.38
CA GLY A 351 13.93 -29.67 1.55
C GLY A 351 15.28 -30.32 1.25
N LYS A 352 15.41 -30.96 0.10
CA LYS A 352 16.65 -31.61 -0.35
C LYS A 352 17.04 -31.16 -1.76
N THR A 353 16.06 -31.02 -2.63
CA THR A 353 16.24 -30.83 -4.06
C THR A 353 15.47 -29.62 -4.54
N TRP A 354 16.16 -28.79 -5.33
CA TRP A 354 15.56 -27.74 -6.13
C TRP A 354 15.10 -28.32 -7.46
N ARG A 355 13.97 -27.82 -7.96
CA ARG A 355 13.49 -28.18 -9.29
C ARG A 355 12.79 -27.01 -9.96
N THR A 356 12.88 -26.98 -11.28
CA THR A 356 12.05 -26.11 -12.10
C THR A 356 10.66 -26.73 -12.16
N GLY A 357 9.67 -26.08 -11.56
CA GLY A 357 8.29 -26.55 -11.60
C GLY A 357 7.76 -26.62 -13.03
N ASP A 358 6.72 -27.43 -13.25
CA ASP A 358 6.00 -27.45 -14.52
C ASP A 358 5.35 -26.09 -14.84
N ARG A 359 4.71 -25.97 -16.01
CA ARG A 359 4.08 -24.69 -16.42
C ARG A 359 3.04 -24.19 -15.39
N LEU A 360 2.35 -25.08 -14.70
CA LEU A 360 1.34 -24.72 -13.71
C LEU A 360 2.01 -24.23 -12.42
N ALA A 361 3.06 -24.90 -11.96
CA ALA A 361 3.90 -24.48 -10.84
C ALA A 361 4.58 -23.13 -11.13
N GLN A 362 5.12 -22.93 -12.33
CA GLN A 362 5.69 -21.64 -12.75
C GLN A 362 4.64 -20.52 -12.81
N ARG A 363 3.42 -20.81 -13.28
CA ARG A 363 2.31 -19.85 -13.23
C ARG A 363 1.88 -19.55 -11.79
N ARG A 364 1.87 -20.56 -10.91
CA ARG A 364 1.56 -20.40 -9.49
C ARG A 364 2.68 -19.69 -8.72
N ALA A 365 3.92 -19.72 -9.22
CA ALA A 365 5.07 -18.98 -8.70
C ALA A 365 5.19 -17.56 -9.27
N TYR A 366 4.07 -16.90 -9.62
CA TYR A 366 4.03 -15.55 -10.20
C TYR A 366 4.77 -14.49 -9.38
N GLN A 367 4.87 -14.69 -8.06
CA GLN A 367 5.60 -13.83 -7.14
C GLN A 367 7.11 -13.79 -7.46
N ILE A 368 7.69 -14.88 -8.01
CA ILE A 368 9.11 -14.89 -8.40
C ILE A 368 9.33 -13.82 -9.45
N THR A 369 8.50 -13.79 -10.49
CA THR A 369 8.54 -12.76 -11.54
C THR A 369 8.48 -11.35 -10.95
N HIS A 370 7.64 -11.11 -9.95
CA HIS A 370 7.55 -9.81 -9.27
C HIS A 370 8.85 -9.45 -8.52
N ILE A 371 9.59 -10.43 -7.98
CA ILE A 371 10.86 -10.15 -7.28
C ILE A 371 11.90 -9.78 -8.31
N LEU A 372 11.94 -10.51 -9.42
CA LEU A 372 12.88 -10.22 -10.50
C LEU A 372 12.65 -8.82 -11.05
N GLU A 373 11.39 -8.45 -11.31
CA GLU A 373 11.00 -7.12 -11.72
C GLU A 373 11.37 -6.06 -10.68
N ARG A 374 11.10 -6.32 -9.39
CA ARG A 374 11.46 -5.42 -8.28
C ARG A 374 12.98 -5.26 -8.13
N MET A 375 13.75 -6.33 -8.32
CA MET A 375 15.21 -6.26 -8.30
C MET A 375 15.71 -5.42 -9.47
N TYR A 376 15.12 -5.57 -10.66
CA TYR A 376 15.48 -4.75 -11.81
C TYR A 376 15.08 -3.29 -11.62
N ASP A 377 13.86 -3.00 -11.16
CA ASP A 377 13.39 -1.61 -11.05
C ASP A 377 14.03 -0.80 -9.91
N LEU A 378 14.65 -1.49 -8.95
CA LEU A 378 15.48 -0.89 -7.90
C LEU A 378 16.96 -0.79 -8.28
N THR A 379 17.52 -1.75 -9.04
CA THR A 379 18.97 -1.80 -9.31
C THR A 379 19.38 -1.33 -10.70
N TRP A 380 18.50 -1.47 -11.70
CA TRP A 380 18.78 -1.22 -13.12
C TRP A 380 20.04 -1.93 -13.64
N SER A 381 20.42 -3.06 -13.03
CA SER A 381 21.63 -3.79 -13.37
C SER A 381 21.40 -4.76 -14.53
N ASP A 382 22.43 -5.00 -15.34
CA ASP A 382 22.38 -5.98 -16.44
C ASP A 382 22.03 -7.39 -15.96
N GLU A 383 22.53 -7.77 -14.79
CA GLU A 383 22.22 -9.06 -14.15
C GLU A 383 20.71 -9.19 -13.91
N SER A 384 20.12 -8.21 -13.24
CA SER A 384 18.67 -8.21 -12.97
C SER A 384 17.82 -8.07 -14.23
N ALA A 385 18.32 -7.37 -15.27
CA ALA A 385 17.67 -7.32 -16.57
C ALA A 385 17.62 -8.71 -17.21
N GLY A 386 18.71 -9.47 -17.09
CA GLY A 386 18.80 -10.87 -17.50
C GLY A 386 17.73 -11.74 -16.84
N TRP A 387 17.55 -11.59 -15.52
CA TRP A 387 16.51 -12.33 -14.79
C TRP A 387 15.09 -12.05 -15.29
N VAL A 388 14.74 -10.77 -15.47
CA VAL A 388 13.39 -10.37 -15.94
C VAL A 388 13.11 -10.89 -17.35
N LYS A 389 14.11 -10.82 -18.24
CA LYS A 389 14.01 -11.37 -19.60
C LYS A 389 13.84 -12.88 -19.59
N ALA A 390 14.62 -13.57 -18.75
CA ALA A 390 14.57 -15.02 -18.62
C ALA A 390 13.22 -15.52 -18.10
N ALA A 391 12.66 -14.88 -17.07
CA ALA A 391 11.33 -15.21 -16.55
C ALA A 391 10.18 -14.82 -17.49
N GLY A 392 10.45 -14.10 -18.58
CA GLY A 392 9.47 -13.79 -19.60
C GLY A 392 8.40 -12.79 -19.16
N SER A 393 8.71 -11.90 -18.20
CA SER A 393 7.80 -10.88 -17.68
C SER A 393 7.12 -10.07 -18.80
N ASP A 394 5.79 -10.06 -18.82
CA ASP A 394 5.00 -9.23 -19.74
C ASP A 394 5.26 -7.73 -19.52
N TYR A 395 5.43 -7.34 -18.27
CA TYR A 395 5.71 -5.97 -17.90
C TYR A 395 7.11 -5.52 -18.29
N GLY A 396 8.12 -6.35 -18.01
CA GLY A 396 9.49 -6.09 -18.42
C GLY A 396 9.59 -5.98 -19.94
N LYS A 397 8.93 -6.88 -20.67
CA LYS A 397 8.81 -6.78 -22.12
C LYS A 397 8.16 -5.47 -22.56
N ALA A 398 7.03 -5.09 -21.96
CA ALA A 398 6.28 -3.92 -22.39
C ALA A 398 6.97 -2.60 -21.97
N LEU A 399 7.27 -2.41 -20.69
CA LEU A 399 7.68 -1.12 -20.14
C LEU A 399 9.19 -0.94 -19.99
N TYR A 400 9.96 -2.01 -19.83
CA TYR A 400 11.41 -1.90 -19.63
C TYR A 400 12.24 -2.12 -20.90
N PHE A 401 11.84 -3.05 -21.77
CA PHE A 401 12.69 -3.51 -22.87
C PHE A 401 12.13 -3.28 -24.28
N GLY A 402 10.80 -3.30 -24.46
CA GLY A 402 10.17 -3.24 -25.78
C GLY A 402 9.44 -1.93 -26.10
N GLY A 403 8.95 -1.22 -25.08
CA GLY A 403 8.04 -0.09 -25.25
C GLY A 403 6.60 -0.53 -25.49
N VAL A 404 5.66 0.22 -24.92
CA VAL A 404 4.22 -0.07 -25.00
C VAL A 404 3.66 0.42 -26.33
N THR A 405 3.12 -0.50 -27.13
CA THR A 405 2.44 -0.17 -28.39
C THR A 405 1.02 0.33 -28.15
N ASP A 406 0.45 1.04 -29.13
CA ASP A 406 -0.94 1.50 -29.07
C ASP A 406 -1.92 0.35 -28.89
N GLN A 407 -1.74 -0.73 -29.66
CA GLN A 407 -2.61 -1.90 -29.58
C GLN A 407 -2.52 -2.56 -28.19
N ALA A 408 -1.31 -2.73 -27.64
CA ALA A 408 -1.14 -3.32 -26.32
C ALA A 408 -1.80 -2.46 -25.23
N ALA A 409 -1.69 -1.13 -25.33
CA ALA A 409 -2.37 -0.21 -24.42
C ALA A 409 -3.89 -0.31 -24.54
N VAL A 410 -4.44 -0.27 -25.77
CA VAL A 410 -5.87 -0.43 -26.05
C VAL A 410 -6.40 -1.74 -25.46
N ASP A 411 -5.73 -2.86 -25.73
CA ASP A 411 -6.16 -4.18 -25.26
C ASP A 411 -6.24 -4.25 -23.73
N ARG A 412 -5.27 -3.63 -23.04
CA ARG A 412 -5.18 -3.62 -21.58
C ARG A 412 -6.21 -2.67 -20.95
N PHE A 413 -6.41 -1.49 -21.51
CA PHE A 413 -7.46 -0.56 -21.05
C PHE A 413 -8.85 -1.14 -21.28
N GLN A 414 -9.12 -1.74 -22.45
CA GLN A 414 -10.39 -2.40 -22.72
C GLN A 414 -10.60 -3.62 -21.80
N ALA A 415 -9.55 -4.37 -21.44
CA ALA A 415 -9.64 -5.43 -20.44
C ALA A 415 -10.07 -4.89 -19.07
N GLY A 416 -9.50 -3.75 -18.65
CA GLY A 416 -9.90 -3.02 -17.44
C GLY A 416 -11.37 -2.56 -17.50
N ALA A 417 -11.79 -1.96 -18.61
CA ALA A 417 -13.19 -1.54 -18.80
C ALA A 417 -14.16 -2.72 -18.72
N ARG A 418 -13.85 -3.86 -19.37
CA ARG A 418 -14.65 -5.10 -19.28
C ARG A 418 -14.71 -5.62 -17.85
N GLN A 419 -13.62 -5.54 -17.11
CA GLN A 419 -13.58 -5.97 -15.70
C GLN A 419 -14.46 -5.09 -14.82
N ALA A 420 -14.35 -3.76 -14.95
CA ALA A 420 -15.20 -2.82 -14.22
C ALA A 420 -16.68 -3.05 -14.51
N ARG A 421 -17.06 -3.23 -15.78
CA ARG A 421 -18.44 -3.56 -16.19
C ARG A 421 -18.94 -4.87 -15.60
N ARG A 422 -18.10 -5.93 -15.57
CA ARG A 422 -18.49 -7.19 -14.91
C ARG A 422 -18.77 -6.99 -13.41
N ARG A 423 -18.03 -6.12 -12.72
CA ARG A 423 -18.25 -5.81 -11.30
C ARG A 423 -19.49 -4.93 -11.10
N LEU A 424 -19.71 -3.96 -11.97
CA LEU A 424 -20.94 -3.16 -12.02
C LEU A 424 -22.17 -4.04 -12.14
N GLU A 425 -22.19 -4.95 -13.13
CA GLU A 425 -23.35 -5.83 -13.35
C GLU A 425 -23.59 -6.78 -12.16
N ARG A 426 -22.53 -7.32 -11.55
CA ARG A 426 -22.66 -8.10 -10.31
C ARG A 426 -23.25 -7.27 -9.16
N THR A 427 -22.83 -6.02 -9.04
CA THR A 427 -23.33 -5.09 -8.01
C THR A 427 -24.78 -4.70 -8.26
N ARG A 428 -25.19 -4.54 -9.53
CA ARG A 428 -26.60 -4.30 -9.91
C ARG A 428 -27.49 -5.53 -9.68
N SER A 429 -26.97 -6.73 -9.96
CA SER A 429 -27.68 -8.00 -9.78
C SER A 429 -27.69 -8.50 -8.32
N TRP A 430 -27.27 -7.66 -7.39
CA TRP A 430 -27.16 -7.99 -5.98
C TRP A 430 -28.57 -8.22 -5.36
N ALA A 431 -28.94 -9.48 -5.14
CA ALA A 431 -30.29 -9.86 -4.68
C ALA A 431 -30.59 -9.54 -3.20
N ARG A 432 -29.62 -9.72 -2.29
CA ARG A 432 -29.74 -9.43 -0.85
C ARG A 432 -28.44 -8.91 -0.27
N GLN A 433 -28.47 -8.03 0.73
CA GLN A 433 -27.25 -7.45 1.33
C GLN A 433 -26.23 -8.53 1.78
N PRO A 434 -24.92 -8.40 1.47
CA PRO A 434 -23.86 -9.16 2.08
C PRO A 434 -23.94 -9.04 3.58
N THR A 435 -23.70 -10.17 4.22
CA THR A 435 -23.59 -10.25 5.68
C THR A 435 -22.15 -10.53 6.13
N THR A 436 -21.25 -10.85 5.18
CA THR A 436 -19.83 -11.11 5.44
C THR A 436 -18.93 -10.31 4.48
N GLY A 437 -17.66 -10.13 4.86
CA GLY A 437 -16.66 -9.50 4.01
C GLY A 437 -16.42 -10.31 2.74
N ASP A 438 -16.36 -11.64 2.87
CA ASP A 438 -16.26 -12.62 1.79
C ASP A 438 -17.36 -12.48 0.71
N GLU A 439 -18.58 -12.14 1.12
CA GLU A 439 -19.67 -11.82 0.22
C GLU A 439 -19.48 -10.44 -0.41
N LEU A 440 -19.15 -9.43 0.39
CA LEU A 440 -18.97 -8.04 -0.08
C LEU A 440 -17.86 -7.91 -1.12
N LYS A 441 -16.70 -8.55 -0.90
CA LYS A 441 -15.54 -8.48 -1.79
C LYS A 441 -15.83 -9.01 -3.20
N ARG A 442 -16.82 -9.90 -3.36
CA ARG A 442 -17.29 -10.38 -4.69
C ARG A 442 -17.91 -9.27 -5.54
N TYR A 443 -18.38 -8.20 -4.93
CA TYR A 443 -19.00 -7.04 -5.60
C TYR A 443 -18.04 -5.86 -5.72
N SER A 444 -17.04 -5.77 -4.84
CA SER A 444 -16.10 -4.65 -4.81
C SER A 444 -15.40 -4.42 -6.18
N PRO A 445 -15.41 -3.19 -6.70
CA PRO A 445 -14.61 -2.82 -7.86
C PRO A 445 -13.11 -3.08 -7.61
N GLY A 446 -12.44 -3.71 -8.57
CA GLY A 446 -10.99 -3.99 -8.50
C GLY A 446 -10.60 -5.32 -7.83
N TYR A 447 -11.44 -5.88 -6.96
CA TYR A 447 -11.12 -7.12 -6.24
C TYR A 447 -10.84 -8.33 -7.16
N GLY A 448 -9.86 -9.16 -6.82
CA GLY A 448 -9.59 -10.48 -7.39
C GLY A 448 -9.20 -10.53 -8.88
N THR A 449 -9.01 -9.37 -9.52
CA THR A 449 -8.80 -9.29 -10.98
C THR A 449 -7.72 -8.31 -11.39
N GLY A 450 -7.27 -7.46 -10.45
CA GLY A 450 -6.22 -6.49 -10.71
C GLY A 450 -6.69 -5.31 -11.52
N TYR A 451 -6.26 -4.08 -11.25
CA TYR A 451 -6.63 -2.94 -12.12
C TYR A 451 -5.89 -3.04 -13.47
N ALA A 452 -6.38 -3.89 -14.37
CA ALA A 452 -5.82 -4.03 -15.71
C ALA A 452 -5.83 -2.66 -16.40
N GLY A 453 -4.71 -2.29 -17.01
CA GLY A 453 -4.54 -0.96 -17.63
C GLY A 453 -3.86 0.07 -16.72
N PHE A 454 -4.14 0.09 -15.42
CA PHE A 454 -3.59 1.11 -14.50
C PHE A 454 -2.06 1.18 -14.48
N PRO A 455 -1.31 0.07 -14.52
CA PRO A 455 0.15 0.12 -14.64
C PRO A 455 0.68 0.91 -15.84
N PHE A 456 -0.09 1.01 -16.92
CA PHE A 456 0.31 1.78 -18.09
C PHE A 456 0.09 3.28 -17.90
N VAL A 457 -0.63 3.70 -16.87
CA VAL A 457 -0.92 5.11 -16.58
C VAL A 457 0.22 5.75 -15.78
N ASP A 458 0.76 5.05 -14.78
CA ASP A 458 1.83 5.55 -13.90
C ASP A 458 3.19 4.85 -14.09
N GLY A 459 3.24 3.78 -14.91
CA GLY A 459 4.45 3.00 -15.14
C GLY A 459 4.79 2.10 -13.95
N ASN A 460 3.78 1.56 -13.26
CA ASN A 460 3.94 0.70 -12.09
C ASN A 460 3.16 -0.62 -12.24
N TYR A 461 3.80 -1.72 -12.64
CA TYR A 461 3.12 -3.03 -12.80
C TYR A 461 2.49 -3.56 -11.55
N TRP A 462 3.18 -3.30 -10.44
CA TRP A 462 2.87 -3.84 -9.15
C TRP A 462 1.50 -3.33 -8.65
N SER A 463 0.91 -2.34 -9.35
CA SER A 463 -0.47 -1.84 -9.20
C SER A 463 -1.59 -2.76 -9.65
N ALA A 464 -1.31 -3.88 -10.31
CA ALA A 464 -2.31 -4.73 -10.92
C ALA A 464 -3.17 -5.49 -9.88
N GLY A 465 -3.54 -4.84 -8.77
CA GLY A 465 -4.66 -5.05 -7.84
C GLY A 465 -4.86 -6.46 -7.26
N TYR A 466 -3.91 -7.37 -7.43
CA TYR A 466 -3.92 -8.64 -6.72
C TYR A 466 -2.95 -8.62 -5.52
N ASP A 467 -1.80 -7.96 -5.66
CA ASP A 467 -0.77 -7.96 -4.61
C ASP A 467 -0.81 -6.73 -3.69
N ASN A 468 -1.22 -5.55 -4.18
CA ASN A 468 -1.51 -4.42 -3.28
C ASN A 468 -2.62 -4.74 -2.27
N GLY A 469 -3.53 -5.68 -2.59
CA GLY A 469 -4.64 -6.07 -1.72
C GLY A 469 -4.29 -7.13 -0.66
N ARG A 470 -3.09 -7.71 -0.75
CA ARG A 470 -2.63 -8.79 0.13
C ARG A 470 -1.28 -8.53 0.78
N THR A 471 -0.53 -7.52 0.36
CA THR A 471 0.82 -7.21 0.93
C THR A 471 1.07 -5.75 1.31
N GLY A 472 0.24 -4.80 0.85
CA GLY A 472 0.28 -3.37 1.20
C GLY A 472 1.68 -2.78 1.26
N GLY A 473 2.50 -3.11 0.28
CA GLY A 473 3.86 -2.60 0.26
C GLY A 473 3.95 -1.17 -0.26
N VAL A 474 5.13 -0.60 -0.06
CA VAL A 474 5.45 0.76 -0.51
C VAL A 474 5.42 0.86 -2.04
N VAL A 475 4.68 1.84 -2.56
CA VAL A 475 4.48 2.04 -3.99
C VAL A 475 5.72 2.67 -4.64
N ASN A 476 6.29 2.03 -5.66
CA ASN A 476 7.44 2.54 -6.42
C ASN A 476 7.09 3.01 -7.84
N ALA A 477 5.99 3.74 -8.01
CA ALA A 477 5.68 4.32 -9.32
C ALA A 477 6.74 5.39 -9.67
N PRO A 478 7.25 5.45 -10.91
CA PRO A 478 8.25 6.42 -11.33
C PRO A 478 7.70 7.85 -11.45
N ILE A 479 6.38 8.01 -11.59
CA ILE A 479 5.67 9.28 -11.64
C ILE A 479 4.30 9.17 -10.97
N ARG A 480 3.71 10.30 -10.58
CA ARG A 480 2.32 10.39 -10.08
C ARG A 480 1.69 11.74 -10.43
N TYR A 481 0.37 11.73 -10.64
CA TYR A 481 -0.42 12.87 -11.09
C TYR A 481 -1.28 13.46 -9.98
N PHE A 482 -1.41 14.79 -9.98
CA PHE A 482 -2.29 15.52 -9.11
C PHE A 482 -3.00 16.63 -9.89
N ARG A 483 -4.20 17.00 -9.44
CA ARG A 483 -4.92 18.18 -9.93
C ARG A 483 -4.28 19.47 -9.39
N PRO A 484 -4.64 20.65 -9.94
CA PRO A 484 -4.05 21.92 -9.53
C PRO A 484 -4.30 22.28 -8.06
N ASP A 485 -5.35 21.73 -7.45
CA ASP A 485 -5.65 21.87 -6.02
C ASP A 485 -4.81 20.94 -5.12
N GLY A 486 -3.95 20.11 -5.71
CA GLY A 486 -3.12 19.12 -5.02
C GLY A 486 -3.84 17.81 -4.72
N SER A 487 -5.11 17.63 -5.11
CA SER A 487 -5.82 16.36 -4.98
C SER A 487 -5.24 15.30 -5.94
N PRO A 488 -5.22 14.02 -5.56
CA PRO A 488 -4.64 12.96 -6.37
C PRO A 488 -5.47 12.67 -7.64
N GLY A 489 -4.77 12.26 -8.70
CA GLY A 489 -5.36 11.79 -9.95
C GLY A 489 -5.24 12.76 -11.12
N LEU A 490 -5.54 12.24 -12.30
CA LEU A 490 -5.60 13.01 -13.54
C LEU A 490 -6.81 13.96 -13.53
N PRO A 491 -6.70 15.14 -14.16
CA PRO A 491 -7.87 15.98 -14.45
C PRO A 491 -8.90 15.24 -15.30
N GLU A 492 -10.16 15.64 -15.19
CA GLU A 492 -11.23 15.05 -15.99
C GLU A 492 -10.96 15.22 -17.50
N GLY A 493 -11.19 14.16 -18.27
CA GLY A 493 -10.94 14.15 -19.72
C GLY A 493 -9.47 13.99 -20.11
N VAL A 494 -8.53 13.90 -19.16
CA VAL A 494 -7.11 13.64 -19.46
C VAL A 494 -6.79 12.14 -19.36
N ALA A 495 -6.16 11.63 -20.41
CA ALA A 495 -5.64 10.26 -20.50
C ALA A 495 -4.10 10.27 -20.40
N ALA A 496 -3.49 9.23 -19.83
CA ALA A 496 -2.05 9.09 -19.69
C ALA A 496 -1.55 7.69 -20.07
N LEU A 497 -0.48 7.64 -20.86
CA LEU A 497 0.18 6.39 -21.25
C LEU A 497 1.68 6.49 -21.08
N VAL A 498 2.21 5.74 -20.13
CA VAL A 498 3.64 5.45 -20.02
C VAL A 498 4.02 4.45 -21.09
N ARG A 499 4.89 4.88 -22.00
CA ARG A 499 5.43 4.09 -23.10
C ARG A 499 6.62 3.25 -22.68
N SER A 500 7.47 3.76 -21.80
CA SER A 500 8.63 3.03 -21.30
C SER A 500 9.19 3.68 -20.03
N VAL A 501 9.87 2.89 -19.21
CA VAL A 501 10.58 3.32 -18.00
C VAL A 501 12.03 2.82 -18.09
N THR A 502 12.99 3.74 -17.93
CA THR A 502 14.43 3.45 -17.84
C THR A 502 14.97 3.87 -16.47
N ALA A 503 16.26 3.59 -16.24
CA ALA A 503 16.97 3.98 -15.02
C ALA A 503 16.81 5.48 -14.70
N ASP A 504 16.81 6.31 -15.73
CA ASP A 504 16.91 7.75 -15.65
C ASP A 504 15.77 8.50 -16.37
N ALA A 505 14.79 7.81 -16.96
CA ALA A 505 13.71 8.47 -17.68
C ALA A 505 12.38 7.70 -17.70
N VAL A 506 11.32 8.43 -17.98
CA VAL A 506 9.99 7.91 -18.32
C VAL A 506 9.54 8.54 -19.64
N LYS A 507 9.13 7.73 -20.60
CA LYS A 507 8.43 8.22 -21.80
C LYS A 507 6.93 8.19 -21.50
N LEU A 508 6.31 9.36 -21.52
CA LEU A 508 4.92 9.59 -21.12
C LEU A 508 4.17 10.28 -22.25
N GLU A 509 2.98 9.80 -22.58
CA GLU A 509 2.03 10.51 -23.41
C GLU A 509 0.84 10.98 -22.57
N LEU A 510 0.38 12.20 -22.80
CA LEU A 510 -0.82 12.76 -22.18
C LEU A 510 -1.74 13.29 -23.29
N TYR A 511 -3.02 12.96 -23.21
CA TYR A 511 -4.03 13.47 -24.15
C TYR A 511 -5.15 14.16 -23.39
N ASN A 512 -5.52 15.37 -23.82
CA ASN A 512 -6.68 16.09 -23.27
C ASN A 512 -7.88 15.96 -24.23
N ALA A 513 -8.85 15.13 -23.85
CA ALA A 513 -10.12 14.97 -24.57
C ALA A 513 -11.17 16.03 -24.17
N GLY A 514 -10.87 16.87 -23.17
CA GLY A 514 -11.79 17.88 -22.67
C GLY A 514 -11.90 19.09 -23.59
N PRO A 515 -12.99 19.88 -23.45
CA PRO A 515 -13.23 21.08 -24.24
C PRO A 515 -12.40 22.29 -23.80
N GLN A 516 -11.69 22.19 -22.67
CA GLN A 516 -10.88 23.26 -22.08
C GLN A 516 -9.45 22.79 -21.84
N ALA A 517 -8.54 23.74 -21.63
CA ALA A 517 -7.18 23.43 -21.22
C ALA A 517 -7.19 22.75 -19.83
N ALA A 518 -6.48 21.62 -19.71
CA ALA A 518 -6.34 20.88 -18.47
C ALA A 518 -4.99 21.21 -17.82
N ARG A 519 -4.99 21.45 -16.51
CA ARG A 519 -3.77 21.66 -15.72
C ARG A 519 -3.58 20.50 -14.76
N LEU A 520 -2.35 20.04 -14.61
CA LEU A 520 -1.97 19.03 -13.62
C LEU A 520 -0.59 19.30 -13.03
N ILE A 521 -0.32 18.66 -11.89
CA ILE A 521 1.00 18.58 -11.27
C ILE A 521 1.52 17.16 -11.49
N LEU A 522 2.70 17.06 -12.10
CA LEU A 522 3.44 15.82 -12.25
C LEU A 522 4.51 15.75 -11.15
N THR A 523 4.59 14.63 -10.46
CA THR A 523 5.66 14.36 -9.48
C THR A 523 6.63 13.30 -9.98
N GLY A 524 7.92 13.49 -9.68
CA GLY A 524 8.95 12.47 -9.85
C GLY A 524 8.83 11.44 -8.72
N GLY A 525 8.24 10.29 -9.03
CA GLY A 525 8.00 9.21 -8.08
C GLY A 525 6.72 9.37 -7.27
N HIS A 526 6.14 8.24 -6.83
CA HIS A 526 4.89 8.19 -6.05
C HIS A 526 4.88 9.04 -4.78
N TYR A 527 6.01 9.10 -4.07
CA TYR A 527 6.23 9.90 -2.85
C TYR A 527 7.06 11.17 -3.13
N GLY A 528 7.21 11.56 -4.40
CA GLY A 528 8.06 12.68 -4.80
C GLY A 528 9.54 12.44 -4.48
N GLN A 529 9.97 11.18 -4.46
CA GLN A 529 11.32 10.75 -4.09
C GLN A 529 12.36 10.97 -5.20
N HIS A 530 11.93 11.27 -6.43
CA HIS A 530 12.81 11.54 -7.56
C HIS A 530 12.81 13.04 -7.87
N ARG A 531 13.92 13.53 -8.41
CA ARG A 531 13.98 14.87 -9.00
C ARG A 531 13.73 14.76 -10.49
N ILE A 532 12.81 15.56 -11.00
CA ILE A 532 12.63 15.78 -12.43
C ILE A 532 13.75 16.74 -12.86
N GLU A 533 14.71 16.23 -13.61
CA GLU A 533 15.80 17.06 -14.16
C GLU A 533 15.27 17.98 -15.26
N ASP A 534 14.49 17.41 -16.19
CA ASP A 534 13.77 18.13 -17.24
C ASP A 534 12.64 17.30 -17.83
N ILE A 535 11.76 17.99 -18.57
CA ILE A 535 10.69 17.41 -19.35
C ILE A 535 10.88 17.86 -20.80
N SER A 536 11.18 16.91 -21.69
CA SER A 536 11.44 17.16 -23.11
C SER A 536 12.44 18.29 -23.37
N GLY A 537 13.52 18.35 -22.59
CA GLY A 537 14.58 19.36 -22.71
C GLY A 537 14.38 20.63 -21.88
N ARG A 538 13.19 20.85 -21.32
CA ARG A 538 12.91 21.99 -20.45
C ARG A 538 13.25 21.67 -18.99
N LYS A 539 14.29 22.33 -18.46
CA LYS A 539 14.79 22.13 -17.09
C LYS A 539 13.68 22.34 -16.04
N VAL A 540 13.63 21.45 -15.06
CA VAL A 540 12.70 21.51 -13.92
C VAL A 540 13.50 21.62 -12.61
N GLY A 541 14.38 20.66 -12.32
CA GLY A 541 15.24 20.69 -11.11
C GLY A 541 14.51 20.57 -9.77
N ASP A 542 13.28 20.04 -9.78
CA ASP A 542 12.41 19.88 -8.59
C ASP A 542 11.76 18.48 -8.61
N ARG A 543 11.12 18.06 -7.51
CA ARG A 543 10.30 16.85 -7.48
C ARG A 543 8.96 17.02 -8.20
N ARG A 544 8.52 18.26 -8.47
CA ARG A 544 7.25 18.60 -9.12
C ARG A 544 7.43 19.45 -10.38
N ALA A 545 6.55 19.27 -11.35
CA ALA A 545 6.36 20.17 -12.49
C ALA A 545 4.87 20.42 -12.72
N GLY A 546 4.51 21.61 -13.17
CA GLY A 546 3.17 21.93 -13.64
C GLY A 546 3.07 21.72 -15.14
N LEU A 547 2.01 21.05 -15.60
CA LEU A 547 1.72 20.83 -17.01
C LEU A 547 0.35 21.44 -17.35
N GLU A 548 0.28 22.14 -18.47
CA GLU A 548 -0.95 22.61 -19.09
C GLU A 548 -1.10 21.96 -20.47
N LEU A 549 -2.23 21.30 -20.70
CA LEU A 549 -2.57 20.61 -21.95
C LEU A 549 -3.75 21.34 -22.61
N PRO A 550 -3.56 21.98 -23.79
CA PRO A 550 -4.67 22.55 -24.54
C PRO A 550 -5.74 21.49 -24.88
N PRO A 551 -7.00 21.90 -25.16
CA PRO A 551 -8.04 20.96 -25.57
C PRO A 551 -7.65 20.25 -26.88
N GLY A 552 -7.91 18.94 -26.95
CA GLY A 552 -7.55 18.11 -28.10
C GLY A 552 -6.05 17.95 -28.33
N ALA A 553 -5.20 18.28 -27.35
CA ALA A 553 -3.76 18.19 -27.49
C ALA A 553 -3.23 16.82 -27.05
N LEU A 554 -2.31 16.27 -27.84
CA LEU A 554 -1.47 15.13 -27.47
C LEU A 554 -0.05 15.62 -27.15
N ALA A 555 0.37 15.44 -25.90
CA ALA A 555 1.75 15.67 -25.47
C ALA A 555 2.52 14.34 -25.47
N ARG A 556 3.71 14.35 -26.07
CA ARG A 556 4.69 13.26 -25.99
C ARG A 556 5.90 13.76 -25.23
N LEU A 557 6.12 13.22 -24.04
CA LEU A 557 7.04 13.74 -23.05
C LEU A 557 8.14 12.71 -22.75
N THR A 558 9.38 13.19 -22.63
CA THR A 558 10.45 12.44 -21.96
C THR A 558 10.74 13.13 -20.64
N VAL A 559 10.41 12.47 -19.54
CA VAL A 559 10.64 12.97 -18.17
C VAL A 559 11.95 12.38 -17.69
N ARG A 560 13.02 13.18 -17.62
CA ARG A 560 14.31 12.73 -17.07
C ARG A 560 14.31 12.85 -15.55
N LEU A 561 14.75 11.80 -14.88
CA LEU A 561 14.68 11.61 -13.44
C LEU A 561 16.06 11.35 -12.86
N LYS A 562 16.42 12.11 -11.83
CA LYS A 562 17.40 11.63 -10.86
C LYS A 562 16.67 10.83 -9.78
N ARG A 563 16.89 9.52 -9.78
CA ARG A 563 16.28 8.60 -8.81
C ARG A 563 16.75 8.94 -7.39
N TRP A 564 15.86 8.71 -6.43
CA TRP A 564 16.14 8.81 -4.99
C TRP A 564 16.74 10.15 -4.52
N ALA A 565 16.50 11.24 -5.26
CA ALA A 565 17.07 12.55 -4.98
C ALA A 565 16.49 13.24 -3.74
N TYR A 566 15.32 12.80 -3.28
CA TYR A 566 14.62 13.41 -2.15
C TYR A 566 14.11 12.38 -1.16
N ARG A 567 13.98 12.83 0.08
CA ARG A 567 13.21 12.11 1.10
C ARG A 567 11.74 11.97 0.64
N PRO A 568 11.15 10.76 0.72
CA PRO A 568 9.74 10.55 0.42
C PRO A 568 8.83 11.32 1.38
N THR A 569 7.66 11.71 0.90
CA THR A 569 6.61 12.42 1.66
C THR A 569 5.23 11.88 1.29
N HIS A 570 4.26 11.98 2.20
CA HIS A 570 2.84 11.71 1.91
C HIS A 570 2.15 12.87 1.17
N THR A 571 2.80 14.04 1.07
CA THR A 571 2.27 15.23 0.38
C THR A 571 3.15 15.67 -0.80
N PRO A 572 3.47 14.78 -1.76
CA PRO A 572 4.46 15.08 -2.79
C PRO A 572 4.05 16.18 -3.76
N ALA A 573 2.76 16.56 -3.79
CA ALA A 573 2.22 17.66 -4.57
C ALA A 573 2.21 19.00 -3.82
N ALA A 574 2.40 19.03 -2.50
CA ALA A 574 2.34 20.25 -1.71
C ALA A 574 3.50 21.20 -2.02
N GLY A 575 3.24 22.52 -1.92
CA GLY A 575 4.23 23.59 -2.04
C GLY A 575 5.44 23.36 -1.13
N ARG A 576 6.61 23.92 -1.48
CA ARG A 576 7.80 23.81 -0.63
C ARG A 576 7.53 24.52 0.71
N GLU A 577 7.30 23.77 1.78
CA GLU A 577 7.74 24.20 3.10
C GLU A 577 9.25 23.97 3.18
N GLY A 578 10.01 25.01 3.52
CA GLY A 578 11.47 25.00 3.49
C GLY A 578 12.08 23.83 4.25
N SER A 579 12.59 22.83 3.53
CA SER A 579 13.54 21.86 4.06
C SER A 579 14.47 21.40 2.93
N GLY A 580 15.25 22.34 2.42
CA GLY A 580 16.56 21.99 1.90
C GLY A 580 17.39 21.49 3.09
N LEU A 581 17.53 20.17 3.22
CA LEU A 581 18.64 19.61 3.99
C LEU A 581 19.76 19.34 3.01
N THR A 582 20.80 20.17 3.16
CA THR A 582 22.16 19.91 2.71
C THR A 582 22.53 18.46 2.98
N ALA A 583 23.05 17.81 1.94
CA ALA A 583 23.67 16.51 2.05
C ALA A 583 24.88 16.62 3.00
N THR A 584 24.73 16.22 4.25
CA THR A 584 25.89 15.79 5.04
C THR A 584 26.19 14.35 4.64
N ALA A 585 27.20 14.19 3.80
CA ALA A 585 27.84 12.89 3.58
C ALA A 585 28.35 12.34 4.92
N PRO A 586 28.21 11.03 5.21
CA PRO A 586 28.87 10.45 6.37
C PRO A 586 30.37 10.38 6.12
N ALA A 587 31.16 10.75 7.13
CA ALA A 587 32.56 10.37 7.27
C ALA A 587 32.70 8.87 7.54
#